data_AF-A0A938ZYY6-F1
#
_entry.id   AF-A0A938ZYY6-F1
#
_cell.length_a   1.000
_cell.length_b   1.000
_cell.length_c   1.000
_cell.angle_alpha   90.00
_cell.angle_beta   90.00
_cell.angle_gamma   90.00
#
_symmetry.space_group_name_H-M   'P 1'
#
loop_
_entity.id
_entity.type
_entity.pdbx_description
1 polymer ?
#
loop_
_entity_poly.entity_id
_entity_poly.type
_entity_poly.pdbx_seq_one_letter_code
_entity_poly.pdbx_strand_id
1 'polypeptide(L)' 'MTTFSHISILQKTAGITLSKPVQVTLYMLLSSLVIWTVLFSTYPAVHNTAHSTRHHTLGVACH' A
#
# COMPACT_ATOMS: atom_id res chain seq x y z
N MET A 1 -5.79 -28.39 36.92
CA MET A 1 -4.65 -28.68 36.02
C MET A 1 -4.61 -27.56 34.98
N THR A 2 -3.69 -26.61 35.10
CA THR A 2 -3.59 -25.47 34.17
C THR A 2 -2.55 -25.80 33.11
N THR A 3 -3.01 -26.17 31.92
CA THR A 3 -2.14 -26.52 30.80
C THR A 3 -1.59 -25.25 30.17
N PHE A 4 -0.30 -24.96 30.37
CA PHE A 4 0.36 -23.86 29.68
C PHE A 4 0.62 -24.25 28.22
N SER A 5 -0.10 -23.62 27.30
CA SER A 5 0.11 -23.78 25.86
C SER A 5 1.38 -23.02 25.46
N HIS A 6 2.46 -23.72 25.11
CA HIS A 6 3.66 -23.11 24.53
C HIS A 6 3.36 -22.68 23.09
N ILE A 7 3.00 -21.41 22.89
CA ILE A 7 2.80 -20.85 21.55
C ILE A 7 4.18 -20.74 20.89
N SER A 8 4.38 -21.48 19.80
CA SER A 8 5.61 -21.38 19.01
C SER A 8 5.78 -19.96 18.46
N ILE A 9 7.02 -19.47 18.38
CA ILE A 9 7.34 -18.16 17.80
C ILE A 9 6.76 -18.04 16.38
N LEU A 10 6.77 -19.13 15.61
CA LEU A 10 6.17 -19.19 14.28
C LEU A 10 4.65 -18.98 14.28
N GLN A 11 3.90 -19.60 15.20
CA GLN A 11 2.46 -19.35 15.32
C GLN A 11 2.15 -17.91 15.72
N LYS A 12 2.96 -17.33 16.62
CA LYS A 12 2.80 -15.93 17.01
C LYS A 12 3.05 -14.98 15.82
N THR A 13 4.12 -15.22 15.06
CA THR A 13 4.43 -14.45 13.84
C THR A 13 3.35 -14.62 12.78
N ALA A 14 2.87 -15.84 12.56
CA ALA A 14 1.77 -16.12 11.63
C ALA A 14 0.50 -15.36 12.03
N GLY A 15 0.15 -15.34 13.31
CA GLY A 15 -1.01 -14.59 13.82
C GLY A 15 -0.90 -13.08 13.59
N ILE A 16 0.30 -12.51 13.71
CA ILE A 16 0.55 -11.08 13.44
C ILE A 16 0.47 -10.80 11.94
N THR A 17 1.17 -11.56 11.10
CA THR A 17 1.19 -11.34 9.65
C THR A 17 -0.18 -11.58 9.00
N LEU A 18 -0.92 -12.59 9.47
CA LEU A 18 -2.27 -12.90 8.99
C LEU A 18 -3.34 -12.03 9.67
N SER A 19 -2.94 -11.12 10.56
CA SER A 19 -3.89 -10.24 11.24
C SER A 19 -4.52 -9.27 10.24
N LYS A 20 -5.80 -8.96 10.46
CA LYS A 20 -6.53 -7.96 9.67
C LYS A 20 -5.85 -6.58 9.69
N PRO A 21 -5.32 -6.07 10.81
CA PRO A 21 -4.59 -4.81 10.84
C PRO A 21 -3.39 -4.79 9.89
N VAL A 22 -2.57 -5.85 9.87
CA VAL A 22 -1.40 -5.90 8.98
C VAL A 22 -1.82 -5.93 7.51
N GLN A 23 -2.85 -6.72 7.16
CA GLN A 23 -3.40 -6.75 5.81
C GLN A 23 -3.93 -5.37 5.37
N VAL A 24 -4.65 -4.67 6.24
CA VAL A 24 -5.18 -3.33 5.97
C VAL A 24 -4.04 -2.33 5.80
N THR A 25 -3.05 -2.34 6.68
CA THR A 25 -1.87 -1.45 6.57
C THR A 25 -1.13 -1.68 5.25
N LEU A 26 -0.87 -2.93 4.88
CA LEU A 26 -0.22 -3.26 3.60
C LEU A 26 -1.05 -2.78 2.42
N TYR A 27 -2.37 -2.97 2.45
CA TYR A 27 -3.27 -2.49 1.40
C TYR A 27 -3.26 -0.97 1.29
N MET A 28 -3.29 -0.25 2.41
CA MET A 28 -3.25 1.23 2.43
C MET A 28 -1.90 1.76 1.92
N LEU A 29 -0.79 1.13 2.31
CA LEU A 29 0.54 1.49 1.81
C LEU A 29 0.66 1.26 0.31
N LEU A 30 0.22 0.11 -0.18
CA LEU A 30 0.22 -0.20 -1.61
C LEU A 30 -0.65 0.78 -2.39
N SER A 31 -1.85 1.08 -1.89
CA SER A 31 -2.77 2.04 -2.52
C SER A 31 -2.16 3.44 -2.58
N SER A 32 -1.54 3.89 -1.48
CA SER A 32 -0.82 5.16 -1.43
C SER A 32 0.32 5.22 -2.44
N LEU A 33 1.10 4.13 -2.57
CA LEU A 33 2.18 4.04 -3.53
C LEU A 33 1.67 4.12 -4.98
N VAL A 34 0.60 3.39 -5.30
CA VAL A 34 -0.02 3.43 -6.64
C VAL A 34 -0.53 4.82 -6.96
N ILE A 35 -1.27 5.46 -6.04
CA ILE A 35 -1.76 6.83 -6.20
C ILE A 35 -0.59 7.80 -6.44
N TRP A 36 0.46 7.68 -5.62
CA TRP A 36 1.66 8.49 -5.77
C TRP A 36 2.31 8.30 -7.15
N THR A 37 2.52 7.06 -7.60
CA THR A 37 3.09 6.78 -8.92
C THR A 37 2.22 7.34 -10.04
N VAL A 38 0.90 7.16 -9.96
CA VAL A 38 -0.05 7.67 -10.95
C VAL A 38 -0.01 9.19 -11.03
N LEU A 39 0.12 9.90 -9.90
CA LEU A 39 0.12 11.37 -9.88
C LEU A 39 1.50 11.99 -10.17
N PHE A 40 2.59 11.38 -9.72
CA PHE A 40 3.92 12.02 -9.70
C PHE A 40 5.00 11.33 -10.54
N SER A 41 4.69 10.25 -11.26
CA SER A 41 5.67 9.61 -12.16
C SER A 41 6.10 10.53 -13.30
N THR A 42 7.38 10.53 -13.65
CA THR A 42 8.00 11.36 -14.71
C THR A 42 7.84 10.78 -16.13
N TYR A 43 6.95 9.81 -16.31
CA TYR A 43 6.74 9.16 -17.61
C TYR A 43 6.15 10.14 -18.65
N PRO A 44 6.67 10.16 -19.90
CA PRO A 44 6.22 11.10 -20.92
C PRO A 44 4.71 11.05 -21.15
N ALA A 45 4.10 12.23 -21.31
CA ALA A 45 2.66 12.40 -21.46
C ALA A 45 2.06 11.54 -22.58
N VAL A 46 2.76 11.40 -23.70
CA VAL A 46 2.33 10.63 -24.88
C VAL A 46 2.17 9.14 -24.62
N HIS A 47 2.77 8.62 -23.54
CA HIS A 47 2.68 7.22 -23.14
C HIS A 47 1.96 7.03 -21.79
N ASN A 48 1.42 8.11 -21.22
CA ASN A 48 0.87 8.10 -19.88
C ASN A 48 -0.61 8.55 -19.89
N THR A 49 -1.52 7.58 -19.87
CA THR A 49 -2.97 7.82 -19.83
C THR A 49 -3.40 8.61 -18.58
N ALA A 50 -2.62 8.54 -17.49
CA ALA A 50 -2.90 9.31 -16.28
C ALA A 50 -2.50 10.79 -16.37
N HIS A 51 -1.83 11.22 -17.45
CA HIS A 51 -1.41 12.61 -17.60
C HIS A 51 -2.59 13.59 -17.61
N SER A 52 -3.72 13.23 -18.25
CA SER A 52 -4.94 14.04 -18.22
C SER A 52 -5.49 14.20 -16.79
N THR A 53 -5.47 13.13 -15.99
CA THR A 53 -5.88 13.18 -14.58
C THR A 53 -5.04 14.14 -13.76
N ARG A 54 -3.73 14.22 -14.03
CA ARG A 54 -2.82 15.14 -13.32
C ARG A 54 -3.14 16.61 -13.58
N HIS A 55 -3.48 16.97 -14.83
CA HIS A 55 -3.93 18.34 -15.16
C HIS A 55 -5.15 18.78 -14.37
N HIS A 56 -6.03 17.85 -14.02
CA HIS A 56 -7.23 18.14 -13.25
C HIS A 56 -7.04 17.95 -11.73
N THR A 57 -5.88 17.48 -11.28
CA THR A 57 -5.60 17.26 -9.87
C THR A 57 -4.85 18.45 -9.29
N LEU A 58 -5.55 19.23 -8.45
CA LEU A 58 -4.98 20.40 -7.78
C LEU A 58 -3.73 20.01 -6.97
N GLY A 59 -2.64 20.76 -7.15
CA GLY A 59 -1.38 20.54 -6.43
C GLY A 59 -0.44 19.51 -7.06
N VAL A 60 -0.81 18.91 -8.20
CA VAL A 60 0.07 18.00 -8.96
C VAL A 60 0.69 18.76 -10.14
N ALA A 61 1.99 19.09 -10.05
CA ALA A 61 2.73 19.68 -11.16
C ALA A 61 2.99 18.63 -12.25
N CYS A 62 2.70 18.97 -13.51
CA CYS A 62 2.85 18.03 -14.63
C CYS A 62 3.41 18.63 -15.93
N HIS A 63 3.91 19.86 -15.87
CA HIS A 63 4.89 20.53 -16.74
C HIS A 63 5.24 21.89 -16.11
#